data_AF-A0A930UL81-F1
#
_entry.id   AF-A0A930UL81-F1
#
_cell.length_a   1.000
_cell.length_b   1.000
_cell.length_c   1.000
_cell.angle_alpha   90.00
_cell.angle_beta   90.00
_cell.angle_gamma   90.00
#
_symmetry.space_group_name_H-M   'P 1'
#
loop_
_entity.id
_entity.type
_entity.pdbx_description
1 polymer ?
#
loop_
_entity_poly.entity_id
_entity_poly.type
_entity_poly.pdbx_seq_one_letter_code
_entity_poly.pdbx_strand_id
1 'polypeptide(L)'
;GDQNTLTFTATNWNTAQNLTVSTSEDDDSQDESVAISLTARGGGYFDVGASLSLSITDSDILVLSTRTLTVEEDDEATFTVKLGSEPTANVEVMLARTDASSTDVTLDKTSLTFTTGNWNVAQTVTVSAADDADAEVDTAMIKLTAAGGGYDNVEGRVSVTVTENETASLDISESSLNIDEGGSDTFTVVLTSEPSDDVTVTLAQPDDSTNDDVMLDKTSLTFTTGNWNTAQTVTVSADGDADDGTATINLAAAGGGYAGVTGRVTITVRDIDGGAANFNPSTLADIIATEDSVVARSIALSRRPGASVTVALSSTNPDITFASDAAGSTAITSLSFTRANWSTAQTFHTVLGDDTDTDNDTATVTLTASGGDFAGVTAGYGVRVIDTGKPNIVPSISPVALDEDGGAVTVDVRLSEAVAFSGTATKVNFEVSSSDPS
;
A
#
# COMPACT_ATOMS: atom_id res chain seq x y z
N GLY A 1 73.14 33.29 -32.99
CA GLY A 1 74.32 32.84 -32.23
C GLY A 1 75.23 34.00 -31.95
N ASP A 2 76.12 33.86 -30.97
CA ASP A 2 77.08 34.89 -30.58
C ASP A 2 78.25 35.06 -31.58
N GLN A 3 78.51 34.04 -32.42
CA GLN A 3 79.53 34.07 -33.47
C GLN A 3 79.11 33.21 -34.67
N ASN A 4 79.65 33.52 -35.86
CA ASN A 4 79.40 32.76 -37.10
C ASN A 4 80.63 31.98 -37.59
N THR A 5 81.77 32.11 -36.91
CA THR A 5 83.04 31.45 -37.26
C THR A 5 83.83 31.12 -36.01
N LEU A 6 84.35 29.89 -35.92
CA LEU A 6 85.32 29.47 -34.91
C LEU A 6 86.68 29.26 -35.59
N THR A 7 87.77 29.70 -34.95
CA THR A 7 89.13 29.57 -35.52
C THR A 7 89.97 28.61 -34.69
N PHE A 8 90.39 27.52 -35.32
CA PHE A 8 91.30 26.54 -34.74
C PHE A 8 92.71 26.73 -35.33
N THR A 9 93.71 26.76 -34.46
CA THR A 9 95.13 26.94 -34.76
C THR A 9 95.90 25.68 -34.36
N ALA A 10 97.17 25.60 -34.77
CA ALA A 10 98.05 24.49 -34.38
C ALA A 10 98.23 24.33 -32.86
N THR A 11 97.91 25.35 -32.06
CA THR A 11 98.05 25.32 -30.59
C THR A 11 96.74 25.14 -29.83
N ASN A 12 95.58 25.26 -30.49
CA ASN A 12 94.26 25.13 -29.82
C ASN A 12 93.28 24.17 -30.53
N TRP A 13 93.73 23.43 -31.56
CA TRP A 13 92.90 22.51 -32.35
C TRP A 13 92.17 21.46 -31.49
N ASN A 14 92.73 21.09 -30.35
CA ASN A 14 92.19 20.10 -29.42
C ASN A 14 91.46 20.71 -28.22
N THR A 15 91.32 22.04 -28.17
CA THR A 15 90.61 22.74 -27.10
C THR A 15 89.19 23.04 -27.57
N ALA A 16 88.19 22.64 -26.78
CA ALA A 16 86.79 22.94 -27.07
C ALA A 16 86.59 24.46 -27.16
N GLN A 17 85.95 24.90 -28.24
CA GLN A 17 85.48 26.28 -28.37
C GLN A 17 83.95 26.28 -28.22
N ASN A 18 83.44 27.21 -27.42
CA ASN A 18 82.02 27.31 -27.15
C ASN A 18 81.34 28.19 -28.21
N LEU A 19 80.15 27.77 -28.64
CA LEU A 19 79.25 28.53 -29.48
C LEU A 19 77.94 28.68 -28.70
N THR A 20 77.46 29.90 -28.53
CA THR A 20 76.17 30.16 -27.86
C THR A 20 75.10 30.40 -28.92
N VAL A 21 74.02 29.63 -28.85
CA VAL A 21 72.83 29.83 -29.69
C VAL A 21 71.66 30.14 -28.77
N SER A 22 70.91 31.18 -29.10
CA SER A 22 69.72 31.64 -28.38
C SER A 22 68.53 31.61 -29.34
N THR A 23 67.37 31.25 -28.81
CA THR A 23 66.07 31.42 -29.45
C THR A 23 65.38 32.65 -28.86
N SER A 24 64.38 33.17 -29.57
CA SER A 24 63.40 34.13 -29.05
C SER A 24 62.06 33.40 -28.97
N GLU A 25 61.20 33.82 -28.05
CA GLU A 25 59.78 33.46 -28.12
C GLU A 25 59.21 34.01 -29.44
N ASP A 26 58.39 33.22 -30.10
CA ASP A 26 57.53 33.66 -31.19
C ASP A 26 56.06 33.69 -30.75
N ASP A 27 55.17 34.05 -31.66
CA ASP A 27 53.77 34.33 -31.34
C ASP A 27 52.84 33.18 -31.79
N ASP A 28 53.30 31.92 -31.80
CA ASP A 28 52.46 30.78 -32.20
C ASP A 28 52.66 29.53 -31.33
N SER A 29 51.69 28.61 -31.36
CA SER A 29 51.61 27.46 -30.45
C SER A 29 52.27 26.17 -30.99
N GLN A 30 53.19 26.30 -31.94
CA GLN A 30 53.83 25.16 -32.59
C GLN A 30 55.23 24.90 -32.05
N ASP A 31 55.64 23.63 -32.09
CA ASP A 31 57.03 23.26 -31.84
C ASP A 31 57.85 23.44 -33.14
N GLU A 32 58.95 24.17 -33.06
CA GLU A 32 59.88 24.34 -34.19
C GLU A 32 61.05 23.36 -34.12
N SER A 33 61.66 23.14 -35.29
CA SER A 33 62.98 22.54 -35.36
C SER A 33 63.91 23.34 -36.24
N VAL A 34 65.15 23.53 -35.76
CA VAL A 34 66.20 24.23 -36.50
C VAL A 34 67.44 23.35 -36.59
N ALA A 35 68.04 23.28 -37.78
CA ALA A 35 69.30 22.58 -38.00
C ALA A 35 70.46 23.58 -38.09
N ILE A 36 71.41 23.48 -37.16
CA ILE A 36 72.67 24.23 -37.23
C ILE A 36 73.67 23.40 -38.02
N SER A 37 74.11 23.94 -39.16
CA SER A 37 75.15 23.33 -39.98
C SER A 37 76.51 23.98 -39.69
N LEU A 38 77.49 23.17 -39.29
CA LEU A 38 78.88 23.55 -39.13
C LEU A 38 79.67 23.06 -40.35
N THR A 39 80.57 23.88 -40.89
CA THR A 39 81.45 23.50 -42.01
C THR A 39 82.88 23.91 -41.68
N ALA A 40 83.79 22.95 -41.59
CA ALA A 40 85.21 23.19 -41.38
C ALA A 40 85.95 23.35 -42.73
N ARG A 41 86.70 24.45 -42.87
CA ARG A 41 87.51 24.75 -44.06
C ARG A 41 88.93 25.17 -43.65
N GLY A 42 89.93 24.79 -44.45
CA GLY A 42 91.34 25.16 -44.22
C GLY A 42 92.09 24.18 -43.32
N GLY A 43 93.42 24.33 -43.19
CA GLY A 43 94.25 23.44 -42.36
C GLY A 43 94.26 21.96 -42.78
N GLY A 44 93.88 21.66 -44.03
CA GLY A 44 93.71 20.29 -44.55
C GLY A 44 92.25 19.79 -44.55
N TYR A 45 91.30 20.55 -43.99
CA TYR A 45 89.87 20.26 -44.08
C TYR A 45 89.26 20.84 -45.36
N PHE A 46 88.50 20.02 -46.08
CA PHE A 46 87.82 20.35 -47.34
C PHE A 46 86.30 20.29 -47.16
N ASP A 47 85.73 21.35 -46.59
CA ASP A 47 84.28 21.52 -46.38
C ASP A 47 83.66 20.35 -45.61
N VAL A 48 84.33 19.89 -44.55
CA VAL A 48 83.82 18.81 -43.70
C VAL A 48 82.65 19.35 -42.88
N GLY A 49 81.47 18.75 -43.06
CA GLY A 49 80.23 19.19 -42.44
C GLY A 49 79.84 18.39 -41.20
N ALA A 50 79.14 19.05 -40.27
CA ALA A 50 78.38 18.43 -39.19
C ALA A 50 77.07 19.21 -39.00
N SER A 51 76.00 18.53 -38.61
CA SER A 51 74.70 19.16 -38.32
C SER A 51 74.24 18.83 -36.91
N LEU A 52 73.76 19.84 -36.19
CA LEU A 52 73.07 19.70 -34.92
C LEU A 52 71.61 20.09 -35.13
N SER A 53 70.69 19.15 -34.90
CA SER A 53 69.26 19.46 -34.86
C SER A 53 68.88 19.91 -33.46
N LEU A 54 68.17 21.04 -33.37
CA LEU A 54 67.56 21.56 -32.16
C LEU A 54 66.05 21.46 -32.31
N SER A 55 65.39 20.98 -31.27
CA SER A 55 63.93 21.08 -31.11
C SER A 55 63.65 22.24 -30.15
N ILE A 56 62.72 23.09 -30.54
CA ILE A 56 62.19 24.21 -29.76
C ILE A 56 60.77 23.78 -29.41
N THR A 57 60.45 23.73 -28.12
CA THR A 57 59.12 23.34 -27.67
C THR A 57 58.36 24.59 -27.26
N ASP A 58 57.13 24.73 -27.74
CA ASP A 58 56.26 25.83 -27.35
C ASP A 58 55.93 25.75 -25.85
N SER A 59 55.73 26.93 -25.24
CA SER A 59 55.42 27.08 -23.82
C SER A 59 54.07 27.78 -23.55
N ASP A 60 53.33 28.14 -24.60
CA ASP A 60 52.08 28.87 -24.55
C ASP A 60 50.88 27.96 -24.23
N ILE A 61 50.67 27.72 -22.94
CA ILE A 61 49.56 26.90 -22.43
C ILE A 61 48.67 27.65 -21.45
N LEU A 62 47.38 27.31 -21.42
CA LEU A 62 46.51 27.65 -20.30
C LEU A 62 46.72 26.66 -19.15
N VAL A 63 47.11 27.17 -17.99
CA VAL A 63 47.26 26.38 -16.77
C VAL A 63 46.01 26.53 -15.92
N LEU A 64 45.23 25.45 -15.84
CA LEU A 64 44.00 25.36 -15.04
C LEU A 64 44.28 24.67 -13.70
N SER A 65 43.63 25.11 -12.61
CA SER A 65 43.73 24.40 -11.32
C SER A 65 43.08 23.02 -11.36
N THR A 66 42.07 22.83 -12.19
CA THR A 66 41.39 21.56 -12.45
C THR A 66 40.84 21.50 -13.87
N ARG A 67 40.60 20.29 -14.38
CA ARG A 67 39.87 20.03 -15.63
C ARG A 67 38.48 19.46 -15.40
N THR A 68 38.17 19.08 -14.17
CA THR A 68 36.87 18.58 -13.72
C THR A 68 36.46 19.33 -12.47
N LEU A 69 35.23 19.83 -12.44
CA LEU A 69 34.66 20.56 -11.33
C LEU A 69 33.36 19.87 -10.93
N THR A 70 33.18 19.65 -9.64
CA THR A 70 31.93 19.17 -9.08
C THR A 70 31.36 20.28 -8.21
N VAL A 71 30.08 20.56 -8.36
CA VAL A 71 29.34 21.59 -7.63
C VAL A 71 28.00 20.98 -7.23
N GLU A 72 27.56 21.19 -6.00
CA GLU A 72 26.20 20.82 -5.57
C GLU A 72 25.24 21.89 -6.08
N GLU A 73 23.98 21.54 -6.31
CA GLU A 73 22.95 22.54 -6.59
C GLU A 73 22.86 23.58 -5.46
N ASP A 74 22.40 24.78 -5.82
CA ASP A 74 22.37 25.95 -4.93
C ASP A 74 23.74 26.39 -4.37
N ASP A 75 24.83 25.83 -4.90
CA ASP A 75 26.20 26.03 -4.43
C ASP A 75 27.13 26.59 -5.52
N GLU A 76 28.33 26.98 -5.09
CA GLU A 76 29.37 27.53 -5.95
C GLU A 76 30.67 26.75 -5.85
N ALA A 77 31.32 26.54 -6.99
CA ALA A 77 32.66 25.98 -7.07
C ALA A 77 33.56 26.90 -7.89
N THR A 78 34.88 26.82 -7.65
CA THR A 78 35.84 27.71 -8.33
C THR A 78 36.96 26.92 -9.01
N PHE A 79 37.42 27.45 -10.14
CA PHE A 79 38.68 27.05 -10.74
C PHE A 79 39.50 28.30 -11.07
N THR A 80 40.80 28.13 -11.24
CA THR A 80 41.70 29.25 -11.57
C THR A 80 42.39 29.03 -12.89
N VAL A 81 42.65 30.12 -13.61
CA VAL A 81 43.36 30.16 -14.88
C VAL A 81 44.61 31.04 -14.75
N LYS A 82 45.73 30.62 -15.33
CA LYS A 82 46.90 31.46 -15.60
C LYS A 82 47.57 31.03 -16.90
N LEU A 83 48.50 31.84 -17.38
CA LEU A 83 49.33 31.51 -18.55
C LEU A 83 50.58 30.70 -18.16
N GLY A 84 51.05 29.85 -19.07
CA GLY A 84 52.24 29.01 -18.90
C GLY A 84 53.56 29.79 -19.03
N SER A 85 53.54 30.85 -19.84
CA SER A 85 54.67 31.72 -20.22
C SER A 85 54.27 33.21 -20.10
N GLU A 86 55.26 34.11 -20.15
CA GLU A 86 55.02 35.55 -20.21
C GLU A 86 54.62 35.96 -21.65
N PRO A 87 53.42 36.55 -21.87
CA PRO A 87 52.94 36.86 -23.21
C PRO A 87 53.61 38.12 -23.79
N THR A 88 53.69 38.23 -25.12
CA THR A 88 54.29 39.39 -25.81
C THR A 88 53.38 40.63 -25.80
N ALA A 89 52.09 40.44 -25.57
CA ALA A 89 51.05 41.46 -25.47
C ALA A 89 49.95 41.03 -24.49
N ASN A 90 48.84 41.77 -24.43
CA ASN A 90 47.69 41.31 -23.65
C ASN A 90 47.05 40.08 -24.29
N VAL A 91 46.70 39.11 -23.47
CA VAL A 91 45.95 37.90 -23.85
C VAL A 91 44.53 38.01 -23.31
N GLU A 92 43.55 37.85 -24.18
CA GLU A 92 42.15 37.71 -23.79
C GLU A 92 41.77 36.23 -23.82
N VAL A 93 41.28 35.70 -22.71
CA VAL A 93 40.77 34.34 -22.61
C VAL A 93 39.25 34.41 -22.49
N MET A 94 38.54 34.04 -23.55
CA MET A 94 37.08 33.95 -23.54
C MET A 94 36.61 32.65 -22.89
N LEU A 95 35.57 32.73 -22.08
CA LEU A 95 34.90 31.60 -21.43
C LEU A 95 33.49 31.46 -21.98
N ALA A 96 33.16 30.25 -22.44
CA ALA A 96 31.83 29.94 -22.94
C ALA A 96 31.42 28.53 -22.52
N ARG A 97 30.20 28.40 -22.01
CA ARG A 97 29.53 27.10 -21.93
C ARG A 97 29.22 26.62 -23.35
N THR A 98 29.56 25.38 -23.66
CA THR A 98 29.47 24.84 -25.04
C THR A 98 28.37 23.80 -25.24
N ASP A 99 27.81 23.28 -24.15
CA ASP A 99 26.59 22.50 -24.12
C ASP A 99 25.38 23.37 -23.76
N ALA A 100 24.27 23.02 -24.38
CA ALA A 100 22.97 23.63 -24.14
C ALA A 100 22.06 22.74 -23.29
N SER A 101 22.55 21.59 -22.79
CA SER A 101 21.74 20.62 -22.03
C SER A 101 21.41 21.11 -20.63
N SER A 102 22.42 21.53 -19.85
CA SER A 102 22.22 22.11 -18.52
C SER A 102 22.02 23.61 -18.65
N THR A 103 20.91 24.15 -18.15
CA THR A 103 20.73 25.60 -18.03
C THR A 103 21.37 26.16 -16.76
N ASP A 104 21.76 25.28 -15.86
CA ASP A 104 21.85 25.52 -14.43
C ASP A 104 23.25 25.95 -14.03
N VAL A 105 24.24 25.61 -14.86
CA VAL A 105 25.62 26.09 -14.73
C VAL A 105 25.81 27.49 -15.28
N THR A 106 26.14 28.45 -14.41
CA THR A 106 26.46 29.84 -14.79
C THR A 106 27.90 30.23 -14.41
N LEU A 107 28.44 31.26 -15.07
CA LEU A 107 29.80 31.77 -14.83
C LEU A 107 29.74 33.22 -14.37
N ASP A 108 30.55 33.57 -13.37
CA ASP A 108 30.68 34.95 -12.91
C ASP A 108 31.41 35.87 -13.91
N LYS A 109 32.16 35.26 -14.85
CA LYS A 109 32.94 35.94 -15.89
C LYS A 109 32.81 35.25 -17.24
N THR A 110 32.79 36.05 -18.30
CA THR A 110 32.82 35.57 -19.70
C THR A 110 34.17 35.78 -20.38
N SER A 111 35.08 36.54 -19.77
CA SER A 111 36.47 36.64 -20.21
C SER A 111 37.43 36.96 -19.06
N LEU A 112 38.71 36.62 -19.26
CA LEU A 112 39.84 36.99 -18.41
C LEU A 112 40.87 37.73 -19.26
N THR A 113 41.56 38.70 -18.66
CA THR A 113 42.63 39.45 -19.34
C THR A 113 43.95 39.24 -18.62
N PHE A 114 44.94 38.72 -19.35
CA PHE A 114 46.31 38.59 -18.89
C PHE A 114 47.21 39.58 -19.64
N THR A 115 48.24 40.04 -18.97
CA THR A 115 49.21 41.05 -19.39
C THR A 115 50.61 40.55 -19.01
N THR A 116 51.65 41.18 -19.54
CA THR A 116 53.05 40.93 -19.13
C THR A 116 53.28 41.08 -17.61
N GLY A 117 52.45 41.86 -16.91
CA GLY A 117 52.56 42.08 -15.48
C GLY A 117 51.79 41.10 -14.58
N ASN A 118 50.85 40.31 -15.12
CA ASN A 118 49.98 39.44 -14.32
C ASN A 118 49.73 38.04 -14.92
N TRP A 119 50.39 37.65 -16.01
CA TRP A 119 50.23 36.36 -16.70
C TRP A 119 50.35 35.15 -15.77
N ASN A 120 51.23 35.23 -14.77
CA ASN A 120 51.51 34.17 -13.80
C ASN A 120 50.63 34.23 -12.55
N VAL A 121 49.77 35.25 -12.43
CA VAL A 121 48.82 35.41 -11.32
C VAL A 121 47.54 34.67 -11.69
N ALA A 122 47.21 33.65 -10.90
CA ALA A 122 45.99 32.88 -11.08
C ALA A 122 44.75 33.78 -10.91
N GLN A 123 43.91 33.82 -11.94
CA GLN A 123 42.61 34.49 -11.90
C GLN A 123 41.51 33.47 -11.63
N THR A 124 40.66 33.74 -10.66
CA THR A 124 39.57 32.85 -10.23
C THR A 124 38.33 33.06 -11.09
N VAL A 125 37.72 31.96 -11.49
CA VAL A 125 36.39 31.88 -12.10
C VAL A 125 35.49 31.13 -11.14
N THR A 126 34.33 31.72 -10.85
CA THR A 126 33.29 31.10 -10.03
C THR A 126 32.23 30.52 -10.96
N VAL A 127 31.88 29.27 -10.69
CA VAL A 127 30.84 28.50 -11.36
C VAL A 127 29.74 28.28 -10.33
N SER A 128 28.53 28.74 -10.64
CA SER A 128 27.35 28.54 -9.78
C SER A 128 26.43 27.53 -10.45
N ALA A 129 25.84 26.63 -9.67
CA ALA A 129 24.79 25.72 -10.12
C ALA A 129 23.45 26.18 -9.54
N ALA A 130 22.45 26.37 -10.40
CA ALA A 130 21.08 26.61 -9.96
C ALA A 130 20.44 25.28 -9.53
N ASP A 131 19.61 25.35 -8.49
CA ASP A 131 18.71 24.28 -8.06
C ASP A 131 17.56 24.11 -9.07
N ASP A 132 17.28 22.87 -9.44
CA ASP A 132 16.05 22.51 -10.14
C ASP A 132 15.14 21.63 -9.27
N ALA A 133 14.30 20.79 -9.87
CA ALA A 133 13.34 19.99 -9.11
C ALA A 133 13.49 18.49 -9.35
N ASP A 134 14.29 18.08 -10.34
CA ASP A 134 14.49 16.68 -10.65
C ASP A 134 15.67 16.12 -9.84
N ALA A 135 15.95 14.82 -9.98
CA ALA A 135 17.04 14.17 -9.24
C ALA A 135 18.07 13.60 -10.22
N GLU A 136 18.23 14.23 -11.38
CA GLU A 136 19.06 13.77 -12.47
C GLU A 136 20.35 14.58 -12.60
N VAL A 137 21.49 13.87 -12.49
CA VAL A 137 22.82 14.47 -12.54
C VAL A 137 23.03 15.31 -13.80
N ASP A 138 23.33 16.57 -13.57
CA ASP A 138 23.44 17.56 -14.63
C ASP A 138 24.91 17.82 -15.03
N THR A 139 25.16 18.13 -16.31
CA THR A 139 26.55 18.32 -16.82
C THR A 139 26.70 19.50 -17.77
N ALA A 140 27.84 20.19 -17.63
CA ALA A 140 28.22 21.31 -18.49
C ALA A 140 29.71 21.29 -18.90
N MET A 141 30.04 21.97 -20.00
CA MET A 141 31.40 22.08 -20.53
C MET A 141 31.76 23.54 -20.76
N ILE A 142 32.69 24.03 -19.94
CA ILE A 142 33.26 25.37 -20.06
C ILE A 142 34.48 25.30 -20.99
N LYS A 143 34.36 25.90 -22.17
CA LYS A 143 35.47 26.09 -23.11
C LYS A 143 36.15 27.43 -22.84
N LEU A 144 37.47 27.40 -22.78
CA LEU A 144 38.33 28.57 -22.74
C LEU A 144 39.05 28.70 -24.09
N THR A 145 39.05 29.90 -24.66
CA THR A 145 39.76 30.21 -25.91
C THR A 145 40.61 31.45 -25.69
N ALA A 146 41.92 31.32 -25.79
CA ALA A 146 42.85 32.44 -25.69
C ALA A 146 43.14 33.06 -27.07
N ALA A 147 43.40 34.36 -27.07
CA ALA A 147 43.84 35.11 -28.24
C ALA A 147 44.73 36.30 -27.83
N GLY A 148 45.71 36.60 -28.68
CA GLY A 148 46.70 37.66 -28.50
C GLY A 148 47.95 37.22 -27.73
N GLY A 149 49.04 37.97 -27.91
CA GLY A 149 50.27 37.85 -27.11
C GLY A 149 50.97 36.50 -27.15
N GLY A 150 50.87 35.76 -28.27
CA GLY A 150 51.39 34.40 -28.46
C GLY A 150 50.36 33.28 -28.31
N TYR A 151 49.25 33.56 -27.62
CA TYR A 151 48.27 32.55 -27.21
C TYR A 151 47.15 32.31 -28.24
N ASP A 152 47.37 32.63 -29.51
CA ASP A 152 46.33 32.52 -30.54
C ASP A 152 45.90 31.05 -30.73
N ASN A 153 44.60 30.79 -30.51
CA ASN A 153 43.98 29.46 -30.60
C ASN A 153 44.37 28.47 -29.49
N VAL A 154 45.00 28.93 -28.41
CA VAL A 154 45.22 28.07 -27.23
C VAL A 154 43.88 27.83 -26.54
N GLU A 155 43.52 26.56 -26.36
CA GLU A 155 42.23 26.16 -25.78
C GLU A 155 42.38 25.47 -24.41
N GLY A 156 41.40 25.70 -23.54
CA GLY A 156 41.21 24.99 -22.28
C GLY A 156 39.79 24.45 -22.17
N ARG A 157 39.59 23.41 -21.35
CA ARG A 157 38.26 22.86 -21.06
C ARG A 157 38.16 22.47 -19.59
N VAL A 158 37.03 22.80 -18.99
CA VAL A 158 36.62 22.35 -17.66
C VAL A 158 35.26 21.68 -17.79
N SER A 159 35.21 20.39 -17.46
CA SER A 159 33.95 19.65 -17.34
C SER A 159 33.35 19.90 -15.96
N VAL A 160 32.10 20.30 -15.92
CA VAL A 160 31.33 20.55 -14.69
C VAL A 160 30.30 19.44 -14.55
N THR A 161 30.22 18.88 -13.35
CA THR A 161 29.15 17.98 -12.92
C THR A 161 28.43 18.66 -11.78
N VAL A 162 27.13 18.88 -11.95
CA VAL A 162 26.25 19.30 -10.86
C VAL A 162 25.81 18.03 -10.13
N THR A 163 25.80 18.06 -8.80
CA THR A 163 25.28 16.97 -8.00
C THR A 163 23.98 17.38 -7.37
N GLU A 164 22.97 16.54 -7.59
CA GLU A 164 21.60 16.80 -7.16
C GLU A 164 21.43 16.69 -5.64
N ASN A 165 20.56 17.53 -5.11
CA ASN A 165 20.19 17.51 -3.70
C ASN A 165 18.83 16.81 -3.45
N GLU A 166 18.13 16.48 -4.53
CA GLU A 166 16.86 15.77 -4.55
C GLU A 166 17.04 14.27 -4.38
N THR A 167 16.08 13.65 -3.72
CA THR A 167 15.98 12.19 -3.65
C THR A 167 14.58 11.77 -4.05
N ALA A 168 14.47 10.92 -5.06
CA ALA A 168 13.20 10.34 -5.48
C ALA A 168 12.58 9.51 -4.33
N SER A 169 11.45 9.96 -3.82
CA SER A 169 10.70 9.30 -2.74
C SER A 169 9.20 9.58 -2.81
N LEU A 170 8.40 8.76 -2.12
CA LEU A 170 6.96 9.00 -1.98
C LEU A 170 6.70 9.72 -0.66
N ASP A 171 6.09 10.90 -0.73
CA ASP A 171 5.49 11.55 0.43
C ASP A 171 4.05 11.05 0.60
N ILE A 172 3.80 10.36 1.70
CA ILE A 172 2.51 9.74 2.04
C ILE A 172 1.97 10.43 3.28
N SER A 173 0.81 11.08 3.17
CA SER A 173 0.26 11.92 4.25
C SER A 173 0.04 11.16 5.56
N GLU A 174 -0.35 9.89 5.46
CA GLU A 174 -0.65 9.02 6.60
C GLU A 174 -0.07 7.62 6.36
N SER A 175 0.80 7.18 7.26
CA SER A 175 1.37 5.81 7.23
C SER A 175 0.46 4.78 7.90
N SER A 176 -0.61 5.21 8.57
CA SER A 176 -1.61 4.34 9.16
C SER A 176 -2.99 4.98 9.23
N LEU A 177 -4.04 4.22 8.93
CA LEU A 177 -5.44 4.64 9.08
C LEU A 177 -6.15 3.76 10.11
N ASN A 178 -7.10 4.35 10.83
CA ASN A 178 -8.01 3.63 11.74
C ASN A 178 -9.45 3.85 11.30
N ILE A 179 -10.03 2.84 10.69
CA ILE A 179 -11.34 2.94 10.04
C ILE A 179 -12.33 2.12 10.87
N ASP A 180 -13.46 2.71 11.25
CA ASP A 180 -14.55 1.94 11.83
C ASP A 180 -15.23 1.11 10.73
N GLU A 181 -15.69 -0.10 11.06
CA GLU A 181 -16.42 -0.99 10.16
C GLU A 181 -17.53 -0.25 9.38
N GLY A 182 -17.60 -0.49 8.07
CA GLY A 182 -18.51 0.21 7.13
C GLY A 182 -18.17 1.68 6.86
N GLY A 183 -17.10 2.20 7.47
CA GLY A 183 -16.56 3.54 7.26
C GLY A 183 -15.52 3.60 6.13
N SER A 184 -15.00 4.81 5.90
CA SER A 184 -13.89 5.05 5.00
C SER A 184 -13.00 6.18 5.50
N ASP A 185 -11.75 6.17 5.04
CA ASP A 185 -10.77 7.21 5.32
C ASP A 185 -9.85 7.40 4.09
N THR A 186 -9.01 8.44 4.08
CA THR A 186 -8.18 8.79 2.93
C THR A 186 -6.74 9.07 3.30
N PHE A 187 -5.83 8.74 2.40
CA PHE A 187 -4.46 9.24 2.43
C PHE A 187 -4.08 9.81 1.06
N THR A 188 -3.07 10.67 1.00
CA THR A 188 -2.55 11.22 -0.24
C THR A 188 -1.12 10.76 -0.50
N VAL A 189 -0.76 10.70 -1.78
CA VAL A 189 0.61 10.44 -2.24
C VAL A 189 1.07 11.59 -3.14
N VAL A 190 2.31 12.03 -2.94
CA VAL A 190 3.03 13.04 -3.75
C VAL A 190 4.43 12.51 -4.05
N LEU A 191 5.03 12.88 -5.19
CA LEU A 191 6.44 12.63 -5.49
C LEU A 191 7.31 13.76 -4.90
N THR A 192 8.49 13.44 -4.35
CA THR A 192 9.36 14.46 -3.73
C THR A 192 10.29 15.19 -4.69
N SER A 193 10.45 14.70 -5.92
CA SER A 193 11.22 15.34 -7.01
C SER A 193 10.51 15.15 -8.35
N GLU A 194 10.73 16.06 -9.30
CA GLU A 194 10.23 15.98 -10.66
C GLU A 194 10.76 14.72 -11.36
N PRO A 195 9.90 13.90 -11.96
CA PRO A 195 10.33 12.71 -12.67
C PRO A 195 10.65 13.01 -14.14
N SER A 196 11.60 12.30 -14.75
CA SER A 196 11.95 12.49 -16.16
C SER A 196 10.98 11.90 -17.18
N ASP A 197 10.05 11.06 -16.72
CA ASP A 197 8.97 10.48 -17.49
C ASP A 197 7.81 10.13 -16.54
N ASP A 198 6.69 9.65 -17.05
CA ASP A 198 5.55 9.25 -16.23
C ASP A 198 5.94 8.18 -15.19
N VAL A 199 5.54 8.42 -13.95
CA VAL A 199 5.71 7.50 -12.81
C VAL A 199 4.37 6.84 -12.50
N THR A 200 4.36 5.51 -12.48
CA THR A 200 3.21 4.74 -12.00
C THR A 200 3.50 4.23 -10.60
N VAL A 201 2.68 4.62 -9.63
CA VAL A 201 2.69 4.08 -8.27
C VAL A 201 1.59 3.03 -8.17
N THR A 202 1.95 1.76 -8.07
CA THR A 202 1.01 0.65 -7.89
C THR A 202 0.67 0.50 -6.40
N LEU A 203 -0.62 0.33 -6.10
CA LEU A 203 -1.13 0.03 -4.76
C LEU A 203 -1.56 -1.44 -4.72
N ALA A 204 -0.89 -2.21 -3.87
CA ALA A 204 -1.16 -3.63 -3.70
C ALA A 204 -1.40 -3.97 -2.23
N GLN A 205 -2.53 -4.59 -1.94
CA GLN A 205 -2.66 -5.42 -0.75
C GLN A 205 -1.84 -6.69 -1.00
N PRO A 206 -0.92 -7.10 -0.11
CA PRO A 206 -0.34 -8.43 -0.22
C PRO A 206 -1.49 -9.45 -0.18
N ASP A 207 -1.44 -10.47 -1.04
CA ASP A 207 -2.42 -11.56 -1.09
C ASP A 207 -2.47 -12.27 0.29
N ASP A 208 -3.28 -11.73 1.19
CA ASP A 208 -3.80 -12.43 2.33
C ASP A 208 -5.22 -12.82 1.94
N SER A 209 -5.41 -14.06 1.50
CA SER A 209 -6.72 -14.61 1.11
C SER A 209 -7.70 -14.73 2.28
N THR A 210 -7.47 -14.01 3.38
CA THR A 210 -8.31 -13.92 4.56
C THR A 210 -8.76 -12.50 4.93
N ASN A 211 -8.27 -11.45 4.23
CA ASN A 211 -8.59 -10.05 4.54
C ASN A 211 -9.23 -9.34 3.33
N ASP A 212 -10.50 -9.64 3.10
CA ASP A 212 -11.39 -8.90 2.17
C ASP A 212 -11.96 -7.62 2.84
N ASP A 213 -11.50 -7.27 4.05
CA ASP A 213 -12.12 -6.27 4.92
C ASP A 213 -11.86 -4.82 4.48
N VAL A 214 -10.97 -4.61 3.50
CA VAL A 214 -10.58 -3.27 3.04
C VAL A 214 -10.58 -3.17 1.52
N MET A 215 -11.26 -2.15 0.98
CA MET A 215 -11.34 -1.85 -0.44
C MET A 215 -10.66 -0.52 -0.78
N LEU A 216 -9.88 -0.48 -1.86
CA LEU A 216 -9.29 0.75 -2.42
C LEU A 216 -10.13 1.27 -3.58
N ASP A 217 -10.29 2.59 -3.68
CA ASP A 217 -10.94 3.23 -4.84
C ASP A 217 -10.07 3.18 -6.11
N LYS A 218 -8.75 3.02 -5.96
CA LYS A 218 -7.75 2.95 -7.04
C LYS A 218 -6.69 1.90 -6.71
N THR A 219 -6.18 1.23 -7.75
CA THR A 219 -5.06 0.29 -7.65
C THR A 219 -3.74 0.88 -8.15
N SER A 220 -3.76 2.07 -8.73
CA SER A 220 -2.56 2.80 -9.15
C SER A 220 -2.78 4.31 -9.20
N LEU A 221 -1.70 5.05 -9.06
CA LEU A 221 -1.61 6.50 -9.30
C LEU A 221 -0.61 6.75 -10.43
N THR A 222 -0.85 7.79 -11.23
CA THR A 222 0.05 8.19 -12.32
C THR A 222 0.47 9.63 -12.13
N PHE A 223 1.77 9.85 -11.99
CA PHE A 223 2.39 11.15 -11.91
C PHE A 223 3.17 11.43 -13.20
N THR A 224 3.18 12.68 -13.63
CA THR A 224 3.85 13.21 -14.83
C THR A 224 4.69 14.42 -14.43
N THR A 225 5.56 14.91 -15.32
CA THR A 225 6.31 16.17 -15.12
C THR A 225 5.39 17.37 -14.81
N GLY A 226 4.12 17.33 -15.23
CA GLY A 226 3.17 18.40 -14.96
C GLY A 226 2.37 18.30 -13.66
N ASN A 227 2.42 17.17 -12.94
CA ASN A 227 1.60 16.95 -11.75
C ASN A 227 2.28 16.18 -10.59
N TRP A 228 3.59 15.91 -10.69
CA TRP A 228 4.35 15.13 -9.71
C TRP A 228 4.22 15.64 -8.27
N ASN A 229 4.18 16.97 -8.11
CA ASN A 229 4.04 17.68 -6.85
C ASN A 229 2.57 17.90 -6.41
N THR A 230 1.60 17.36 -7.14
CA THR A 230 0.18 17.47 -6.82
C THR A 230 -0.29 16.22 -6.08
N ALA A 231 -0.79 16.41 -4.86
CA ALA A 231 -1.29 15.33 -4.03
C ALA A 231 -2.44 14.57 -4.71
N GLN A 232 -2.25 13.25 -4.88
CA GLN A 232 -3.29 12.35 -5.37
C GLN A 232 -3.90 11.58 -4.20
N THR A 233 -5.22 11.67 -4.06
CA THR A 233 -5.97 11.03 -2.96
C THR A 233 -6.35 9.60 -3.28
N VAL A 234 -6.15 8.72 -2.30
CA VAL A 234 -6.62 7.33 -2.27
C VAL A 234 -7.65 7.22 -1.16
N THR A 235 -8.80 6.63 -1.48
CA THR A 235 -9.85 6.34 -0.50
C THR A 235 -9.80 4.87 -0.15
N VAL A 236 -9.80 4.61 1.15
CA VAL A 236 -9.79 3.28 1.75
C VAL A 236 -11.10 3.09 2.48
N SER A 237 -11.86 2.05 2.15
CA SER A 237 -13.12 1.72 2.81
C SER A 237 -12.98 0.40 3.55
N ALA A 238 -13.53 0.31 4.75
CA ALA A 238 -13.68 -0.95 5.45
C ALA A 238 -15.02 -1.62 5.07
N ASP A 239 -15.07 -2.94 4.96
CA ASP A 239 -16.35 -3.65 4.83
C ASP A 239 -17.18 -3.40 6.11
N GLY A 240 -18.51 -3.40 5.95
CA GLY A 240 -19.49 -3.30 7.02
C GLY A 240 -19.71 -4.63 7.76
N ASP A 241 -18.73 -5.54 7.73
CA ASP A 241 -18.77 -6.85 8.39
C ASP A 241 -17.41 -7.34 8.93
N ALA A 242 -16.44 -6.43 8.95
CA ALA A 242 -15.08 -6.72 9.34
C ALA A 242 -14.96 -6.89 10.85
N ASP A 243 -14.46 -8.06 11.27
CA ASP A 243 -13.94 -8.25 12.62
C ASP A 243 -12.72 -7.33 12.83
N ASP A 244 -12.33 -7.06 14.09
CA ASP A 244 -11.10 -6.31 14.39
C ASP A 244 -9.90 -6.90 13.60
N GLY A 245 -9.35 -6.11 12.69
CA GLY A 245 -8.44 -6.61 11.66
C GLY A 245 -7.39 -5.58 11.24
N THR A 246 -6.29 -6.06 10.65
CA THR A 246 -5.25 -5.19 10.11
C THR A 246 -4.94 -5.56 8.66
N ALA A 247 -5.01 -4.58 7.76
CA ALA A 247 -4.58 -4.71 6.37
C ALA A 247 -3.32 -3.86 6.11
N THR A 248 -2.56 -4.20 5.08
CA THR A 248 -1.38 -3.42 4.66
C THR A 248 -1.51 -3.09 3.18
N ILE A 249 -1.37 -1.82 2.83
CA ILE A 249 -1.26 -1.36 1.44
C ILE A 249 0.21 -1.09 1.15
N ASN A 250 0.82 -1.85 0.24
CA ASN A 250 2.16 -1.58 -0.25
C ASN A 250 2.08 -0.70 -1.50
N LEU A 251 2.93 0.31 -1.56
CA LEU A 251 3.08 1.19 -2.71
C LEU A 251 4.42 0.90 -3.37
N ALA A 252 4.42 0.77 -4.70
CA ALA A 252 5.63 0.57 -5.49
C ALA A 252 5.63 1.49 -6.71
N ALA A 253 6.63 2.36 -6.80
CA ALA A 253 6.78 3.30 -7.91
C ALA A 253 7.71 2.72 -9.01
N ALA A 254 7.40 3.06 -10.26
CA ALA A 254 8.19 2.70 -11.43
C ALA A 254 8.06 3.77 -12.53
N GLY A 255 9.13 3.95 -13.31
CA GLY A 255 9.23 5.00 -14.34
C GLY A 255 9.90 6.27 -13.81
N GLY A 256 10.32 7.17 -14.71
CA GLY A 256 10.76 8.53 -14.42
C GLY A 256 11.76 8.73 -13.27
N GLY A 257 12.73 7.82 -13.08
CA GLY A 257 13.69 7.89 -11.96
C GLY A 257 13.22 7.28 -10.62
N TYR A 258 11.97 6.82 -10.52
CA TYR A 258 11.37 6.29 -9.29
C TYR A 258 11.44 4.76 -9.14
N ALA A 259 12.18 4.07 -10.01
CA ALA A 259 12.24 2.61 -9.99
C ALA A 259 12.80 2.07 -8.66
N GLY A 260 11.99 1.30 -7.94
CA GLY A 260 12.37 0.69 -6.66
C GLY A 260 12.04 1.54 -5.43
N VAL A 261 11.48 2.74 -5.60
CA VAL A 261 10.90 3.51 -4.50
C VAL A 261 9.63 2.82 -4.02
N THR A 262 9.51 2.61 -2.71
CA THR A 262 8.37 1.92 -2.09
C THR A 262 7.83 2.67 -0.91
N GLY A 263 6.55 2.47 -0.60
CA GLY A 263 5.88 2.99 0.59
C GLY A 263 4.93 1.96 1.20
N ARG A 264 4.40 2.27 2.38
CA ARG A 264 3.43 1.41 3.06
C ARG A 264 2.44 2.22 3.88
N VAL A 265 1.17 1.82 3.80
CA VAL A 265 0.11 2.30 4.71
C VAL A 265 -0.50 1.11 5.44
N THR A 266 -0.61 1.21 6.78
CA THR A 266 -1.22 0.17 7.61
C THR A 266 -2.65 0.56 7.96
N ILE A 267 -3.62 -0.31 7.70
CA ILE A 267 -5.02 -0.05 8.00
C ILE A 267 -5.42 -0.91 9.19
N THR A 268 -6.05 -0.30 10.20
CA THR A 268 -6.71 -1.02 11.29
C THR A 268 -8.20 -0.81 11.17
N VAL A 269 -8.96 -1.89 11.08
CA VAL A 269 -10.42 -1.86 11.09
C VAL A 269 -10.91 -2.15 12.51
N ARG A 270 -11.80 -1.30 13.03
CA ARG A 270 -12.41 -1.47 14.35
C ARG A 270 -13.85 -1.97 14.21
N ASP A 271 -14.16 -3.08 14.87
CA ASP A 271 -15.51 -3.60 15.08
C ASP A 271 -16.31 -2.62 15.95
N ILE A 272 -17.47 -2.17 15.44
CA ILE A 272 -18.39 -1.28 16.16
C ILE A 272 -19.70 -1.98 16.60
N ASP A 273 -19.85 -3.27 16.31
CA ASP A 273 -21.00 -4.14 16.67
C ASP A 273 -20.91 -4.68 18.12
N GLY A 274 -20.21 -3.95 19.01
CA GLY A 274 -19.76 -4.32 20.37
C GLY A 274 -20.78 -4.68 21.46
N GLY A 275 -21.97 -5.18 21.11
CA GLY A 275 -22.89 -5.84 22.05
C GLY A 275 -22.50 -7.28 22.36
N ALA A 276 -22.79 -7.77 23.57
CA ALA A 276 -22.66 -9.20 23.86
C ALA A 276 -23.56 -10.03 22.94
N ALA A 277 -23.03 -11.13 22.38
CA ALA A 277 -23.79 -12.06 21.57
C ALA A 277 -25.01 -12.58 22.34
N ASN A 278 -26.21 -12.35 21.82
CA ASN A 278 -27.48 -12.74 22.44
C ASN A 278 -28.58 -12.93 21.39
N PHE A 279 -29.73 -13.49 21.77
CA PHE A 279 -30.92 -13.50 20.95
C PHE A 279 -31.71 -12.20 21.08
N ASN A 280 -32.40 -11.81 20.01
CA ASN A 280 -33.35 -10.70 19.96
C ASN A 280 -34.73 -11.24 19.49
N PRO A 281 -35.79 -11.20 20.32
CA PRO A 281 -35.82 -10.64 21.66
C PRO A 281 -35.06 -11.52 22.67
N SER A 282 -34.47 -10.88 23.69
CA SER A 282 -33.72 -11.57 24.75
C SER A 282 -34.60 -12.34 25.73
N THR A 283 -35.93 -12.25 25.59
CA THR A 283 -36.93 -12.95 26.41
C THR A 283 -37.95 -13.65 25.52
N LEU A 284 -38.02 -14.97 25.64
CA LEU A 284 -39.09 -15.78 25.07
C LEU A 284 -40.18 -15.98 26.13
N ALA A 285 -41.43 -15.75 25.75
CA ALA A 285 -42.56 -15.92 26.68
C ALA A 285 -42.92 -17.40 26.83
N ASP A 286 -43.25 -17.80 28.06
CA ASP A 286 -43.77 -19.13 28.36
C ASP A 286 -45.06 -19.42 27.58
N ILE A 287 -45.30 -20.72 27.33
CA ILE A 287 -46.52 -21.21 26.68
C ILE A 287 -47.41 -21.87 27.73
N ILE A 288 -48.69 -21.49 27.73
CA ILE A 288 -49.76 -22.21 28.44
C ILE A 288 -50.88 -22.42 27.43
N ALA A 289 -51.06 -23.66 26.97
CA ALA A 289 -52.06 -24.00 25.95
C ALA A 289 -52.52 -25.46 26.10
N THR A 290 -53.59 -25.85 25.41
CA THR A 290 -54.08 -27.23 25.42
C THR A 290 -53.25 -28.11 24.48
N GLU A 291 -53.41 -29.43 24.58
CA GLU A 291 -52.96 -30.39 23.56
C GLU A 291 -53.42 -29.98 22.15
N ASP A 292 -52.70 -30.51 21.15
CA ASP A 292 -52.84 -30.21 19.72
C ASP A 292 -52.61 -28.72 19.35
N SER A 293 -52.18 -27.89 20.29
CA SER A 293 -51.88 -26.49 20.01
C SER A 293 -50.54 -26.33 19.30
N VAL A 294 -50.52 -25.42 18.32
CA VAL A 294 -49.30 -25.00 17.62
C VAL A 294 -49.08 -23.51 17.91
N VAL A 295 -47.99 -23.18 18.61
CA VAL A 295 -47.73 -21.81 19.10
C VAL A 295 -46.45 -21.25 18.51
N ALA A 296 -46.54 -20.10 17.84
CA ALA A 296 -45.41 -19.46 17.18
C ALA A 296 -44.43 -18.77 18.17
N ARG A 297 -43.15 -18.82 17.84
CA ARG A 297 -42.03 -18.14 18.50
C ARG A 297 -41.07 -17.61 17.43
N SER A 298 -40.43 -16.48 17.69
CA SER A 298 -39.49 -15.87 16.75
C SER A 298 -38.24 -15.38 17.46
N ILE A 299 -37.08 -15.60 16.84
CA ILE A 299 -35.79 -15.09 17.31
C ILE A 299 -34.97 -14.54 16.13
N ALA A 300 -34.15 -13.53 16.41
CA ALA A 300 -33.05 -13.03 15.59
C ALA A 300 -31.77 -13.01 16.44
N LEU A 301 -30.62 -12.75 15.82
CA LEU A 301 -29.38 -12.48 16.55
C LEU A 301 -29.29 -11.00 16.94
N SER A 302 -28.64 -10.69 18.07
CA SER A 302 -28.49 -9.32 18.57
C SER A 302 -27.48 -8.48 17.78
N ARG A 303 -26.57 -9.12 17.06
CA ARG A 303 -25.55 -8.53 16.19
C ARG A 303 -25.23 -9.47 15.02
N ARG A 304 -24.57 -8.97 13.99
CA ARG A 304 -24.12 -9.79 12.87
C ARG A 304 -23.10 -10.83 13.35
N PRO A 305 -23.16 -12.09 12.89
CA PRO A 305 -22.19 -13.09 13.32
C PRO A 305 -20.96 -13.16 12.38
N GLY A 306 -19.76 -13.32 12.94
CA GLY A 306 -18.51 -13.52 12.20
C GLY A 306 -18.47 -14.83 11.39
N ALA A 307 -19.41 -15.77 11.61
CA ALA A 307 -19.63 -16.95 10.77
C ALA A 307 -21.10 -17.38 10.81
N SER A 308 -21.51 -18.39 10.02
CA SER A 308 -22.88 -18.90 10.12
C SER A 308 -23.14 -19.52 11.50
N VAL A 309 -24.30 -19.19 12.09
CA VAL A 309 -24.75 -19.63 13.42
C VAL A 309 -25.90 -20.61 13.25
N THR A 310 -25.80 -21.78 13.90
CA THR A 310 -26.89 -22.74 14.00
C THR A 310 -27.46 -22.70 15.41
N VAL A 311 -28.76 -22.47 15.54
CA VAL A 311 -29.48 -22.47 16.82
C VAL A 311 -30.27 -23.76 16.95
N ALA A 312 -29.79 -24.69 17.78
CA ALA A 312 -30.46 -25.95 18.05
C ALA A 312 -31.67 -25.73 18.99
N LEU A 313 -32.79 -26.40 18.70
CA LEU A 313 -34.02 -26.41 19.50
C LEU A 313 -34.13 -27.75 20.22
N SER A 314 -34.40 -27.73 21.52
CA SER A 314 -34.56 -28.94 22.35
C SER A 314 -35.64 -28.75 23.40
N SER A 315 -36.30 -29.85 23.77
CA SER A 315 -37.32 -29.91 24.83
C SER A 315 -36.95 -31.01 25.83
N THR A 316 -37.32 -30.82 27.09
CA THR A 316 -37.20 -31.87 28.13
C THR A 316 -38.32 -32.90 28.06
N ASN A 317 -39.47 -32.55 27.48
CA ASN A 317 -40.56 -33.49 27.20
C ASN A 317 -40.52 -33.88 25.71
N PRO A 318 -40.44 -35.18 25.37
CA PRO A 318 -40.38 -35.67 23.99
C PRO A 318 -41.63 -35.38 23.14
N ASP A 319 -42.79 -35.15 23.76
CA ASP A 319 -44.07 -34.89 23.08
C ASP A 319 -44.18 -33.44 22.59
N ILE A 320 -43.25 -32.57 23.02
CA ILE A 320 -43.11 -31.21 22.50
C ILE A 320 -42.07 -31.19 21.38
N THR A 321 -42.54 -30.91 20.17
CA THR A 321 -41.73 -30.86 18.96
C THR A 321 -41.75 -29.46 18.33
N PHE A 322 -40.94 -29.23 17.30
CA PHE A 322 -40.84 -27.93 16.63
C PHE A 322 -41.08 -28.05 15.13
N ALA A 323 -41.77 -27.06 14.57
CA ALA A 323 -42.05 -26.99 13.14
C ALA A 323 -41.78 -25.61 12.54
N SER A 324 -41.45 -25.56 11.25
CA SER A 324 -41.26 -24.29 10.53
C SER A 324 -42.58 -23.68 10.02
N ASP A 325 -43.70 -24.42 10.08
CA ASP A 325 -45.00 -23.99 9.56
C ASP A 325 -46.07 -23.88 10.66
N ALA A 326 -47.07 -23.03 10.41
CA ALA A 326 -48.17 -22.81 11.34
C ALA A 326 -49.10 -24.03 11.51
N ALA A 327 -48.97 -25.02 10.63
CA ALA A 327 -49.71 -26.28 10.70
C ALA A 327 -49.00 -27.34 11.57
N GLY A 328 -47.78 -27.09 12.06
CA GLY A 328 -47.03 -28.05 12.88
C GLY A 328 -46.53 -29.28 12.11
N SER A 329 -46.55 -29.26 10.77
CA SER A 329 -46.32 -30.43 9.92
C SER A 329 -44.88 -30.56 9.43
N THR A 330 -44.14 -29.44 9.32
CA THR A 330 -42.76 -29.44 8.81
C THR A 330 -41.77 -29.40 9.96
N ALA A 331 -41.37 -30.57 10.46
CA ALA A 331 -40.50 -30.69 11.62
C ALA A 331 -39.11 -30.06 11.42
N ILE A 332 -38.62 -29.36 12.43
CA ILE A 332 -37.28 -28.78 12.49
C ILE A 332 -36.62 -29.05 13.84
N THR A 333 -35.29 -29.08 13.86
CA THR A 333 -34.49 -29.20 15.09
C THR A 333 -33.54 -28.02 15.28
N SER A 334 -33.45 -27.12 14.32
CA SER A 334 -32.58 -25.96 14.38
C SER A 334 -33.01 -24.83 13.44
N LEU A 335 -32.56 -23.62 13.76
CA LEU A 335 -32.61 -22.44 12.89
C LEU A 335 -31.20 -22.10 12.40
N SER A 336 -31.10 -21.51 11.20
CA SER A 336 -29.81 -21.17 10.58
C SER A 336 -29.73 -19.68 10.28
N PHE A 337 -28.78 -19.00 10.93
CA PHE A 337 -28.49 -17.60 10.72
C PHE A 337 -27.15 -17.45 10.01
N THR A 338 -27.14 -16.60 8.99
CA THR A 338 -26.00 -16.23 8.16
C THR A 338 -25.81 -14.73 8.27
N ARG A 339 -24.69 -14.24 7.74
CA ARG A 339 -24.43 -12.81 7.60
C ARG A 339 -25.52 -12.05 6.85
N ALA A 340 -26.30 -12.71 5.99
CA ALA A 340 -27.35 -12.08 5.21
C ALA A 340 -28.72 -12.00 5.92
N ASN A 341 -28.98 -12.84 6.92
CA ASN A 341 -30.31 -12.98 7.52
C ASN A 341 -30.33 -12.93 9.06
N TRP A 342 -29.20 -12.63 9.71
CA TRP A 342 -29.05 -12.64 11.17
C TRP A 342 -30.06 -11.75 11.91
N SER A 343 -30.38 -10.58 11.35
CA SER A 343 -31.27 -9.57 11.94
C SER A 343 -32.73 -9.78 11.58
N THR A 344 -33.02 -10.69 10.63
CA THR A 344 -34.38 -11.05 10.26
C THR A 344 -34.89 -12.08 11.26
N ALA A 345 -35.98 -11.74 11.97
CA ALA A 345 -36.61 -12.67 12.90
C ALA A 345 -37.07 -13.94 12.18
N GLN A 346 -36.51 -15.08 12.57
CA GLN A 346 -36.92 -16.40 12.08
C GLN A 346 -37.99 -16.97 13.02
N THR A 347 -39.10 -17.38 12.43
CA THR A 347 -40.25 -17.94 13.16
C THR A 347 -40.21 -19.46 13.13
N PHE A 348 -40.41 -20.06 14.29
CA PHE A 348 -40.69 -21.49 14.46
C PHE A 348 -41.95 -21.67 15.30
N HIS A 349 -42.49 -22.87 15.30
CA HIS A 349 -43.70 -23.22 16.03
C HIS A 349 -43.40 -24.35 17.00
N THR A 350 -43.92 -24.21 18.22
CA THR A 350 -43.88 -25.25 19.25
C THR A 350 -45.17 -26.05 19.12
N VAL A 351 -45.05 -27.34 18.87
CA VAL A 351 -46.16 -28.26 18.68
C VAL A 351 -46.33 -29.04 19.97
N LEU A 352 -47.49 -28.89 20.60
CA LEU A 352 -47.84 -29.58 21.85
C LEU A 352 -48.57 -30.87 21.47
N GLY A 353 -47.83 -31.97 21.37
CA GLY A 353 -48.42 -33.27 21.03
C GLY A 353 -49.44 -33.71 22.08
N ASP A 354 -50.49 -34.37 21.60
CA ASP A 354 -51.41 -35.15 22.43
C ASP A 354 -50.68 -36.39 22.96
N ASP A 355 -50.87 -36.71 24.23
CA ASP A 355 -50.39 -37.96 24.81
C ASP A 355 -51.55 -38.88 25.20
N THR A 356 -51.34 -39.82 26.12
CA THR A 356 -52.37 -40.80 26.48
C THR A 356 -52.69 -40.81 27.97
N ASP A 357 -52.06 -39.94 28.75
CA ASP A 357 -52.32 -39.86 30.18
C ASP A 357 -53.43 -38.86 30.48
N THR A 358 -53.46 -38.33 31.69
CA THR A 358 -54.56 -37.45 32.16
C THR A 358 -54.01 -36.25 32.91
N ASP A 359 -52.70 -36.04 32.90
CA ASP A 359 -52.03 -35.00 33.64
C ASP A 359 -51.52 -33.86 32.75
N ASN A 360 -51.42 -32.67 33.36
CA ASN A 360 -50.88 -31.53 32.64
C ASN A 360 -49.36 -31.66 32.58
N ASP A 361 -48.79 -31.65 31.37
CA ASP A 361 -47.35 -31.63 31.21
C ASP A 361 -46.69 -30.30 31.51
N THR A 362 -45.42 -30.41 31.87
CA THR A 362 -44.50 -29.28 31.86
C THR A 362 -43.21 -29.64 31.14
N ALA A 363 -42.66 -28.68 30.40
CA ALA A 363 -41.36 -28.82 29.77
C ALA A 363 -40.59 -27.51 29.75
N THR A 364 -39.28 -27.63 29.60
CA THR A 364 -38.41 -26.50 29.28
C THR A 364 -37.91 -26.65 27.86
N VAL A 365 -38.16 -25.62 27.04
CA VAL A 365 -37.55 -25.51 25.71
C VAL A 365 -36.25 -24.73 25.83
N THR A 366 -35.17 -25.27 25.26
CA THR A 366 -33.85 -24.63 25.23
C THR A 366 -33.39 -24.43 23.79
N LEU A 367 -32.97 -23.20 23.48
CA LEU A 367 -32.32 -22.77 22.26
C LEU A 367 -30.83 -22.63 22.54
N THR A 368 -29.98 -23.30 21.76
CA THR A 368 -28.52 -23.23 21.93
C THR A 368 -27.84 -22.87 20.62
N ALA A 369 -27.17 -21.72 20.58
CA ALA A 369 -26.41 -21.29 19.41
C ALA A 369 -25.02 -21.96 19.36
N SER A 370 -24.60 -22.27 18.14
CA SER A 370 -23.29 -22.84 17.81
C SER A 370 -22.75 -22.19 16.53
N GLY A 371 -21.43 -22.02 16.44
CA GLY A 371 -20.77 -21.32 15.33
C GLY A 371 -20.67 -19.80 15.54
N GLY A 372 -19.64 -19.20 14.92
CA GLY A 372 -19.32 -17.78 15.06
C GLY A 372 -19.17 -17.33 16.52
N ASP A 373 -19.42 -16.04 16.75
CA ASP A 373 -19.30 -15.41 18.08
C ASP A 373 -20.52 -15.66 18.99
N PHE A 374 -21.46 -16.49 18.53
CA PHE A 374 -22.66 -16.89 19.26
C PHE A 374 -22.56 -18.28 19.87
N ALA A 375 -21.42 -18.96 19.70
CA ALA A 375 -21.22 -20.30 20.25
C ALA A 375 -21.44 -20.32 21.78
N GLY A 376 -22.39 -21.14 22.22
CA GLY A 376 -22.74 -21.29 23.65
C GLY A 376 -23.76 -20.28 24.17
N VAL A 377 -24.27 -19.35 23.35
CA VAL A 377 -25.40 -18.49 23.72
C VAL A 377 -26.66 -19.34 23.83
N THR A 378 -27.35 -19.27 24.97
CA THR A 378 -28.58 -20.04 25.24
C THR A 378 -29.74 -19.16 25.66
N ALA A 379 -30.95 -19.53 25.24
CA ALA A 379 -32.21 -18.99 25.76
C ALA A 379 -33.22 -20.12 25.94
N GLY A 380 -34.29 -19.87 26.68
CA GLY A 380 -35.34 -20.85 26.86
C GLY A 380 -36.62 -20.24 27.38
N TYR A 381 -37.67 -21.06 27.37
CA TYR A 381 -38.99 -20.73 27.92
C TYR A 381 -39.66 -22.00 28.45
N GLY A 382 -40.57 -21.83 29.39
CA GLY A 382 -41.40 -22.90 29.92
C GLY A 382 -42.60 -23.19 29.04
N VAL A 383 -43.00 -24.45 29.01
CA VAL A 383 -44.24 -24.91 28.37
C VAL A 383 -45.05 -25.64 29.41
N ARG A 384 -46.34 -25.29 29.51
CA ARG A 384 -47.34 -26.03 30.28
C ARG A 384 -48.48 -26.44 29.35
N VAL A 385 -48.65 -27.73 29.16
CA VAL A 385 -49.72 -28.30 28.33
C VAL A 385 -50.92 -28.55 29.24
N ILE A 386 -52.12 -28.23 28.75
CA ILE A 386 -53.38 -28.52 29.43
C ILE A 386 -54.01 -29.72 28.75
N ASP A 387 -54.13 -30.81 29.50
CA ASP A 387 -54.76 -32.05 29.05
C ASP A 387 -56.23 -31.80 28.65
N THR A 388 -56.62 -32.37 27.52
CA THR A 388 -57.98 -32.34 26.96
C THR A 388 -58.57 -33.73 26.72
N GLY A 389 -57.87 -34.80 27.13
CA GLY A 389 -58.29 -36.19 27.05
C GLY A 389 -59.65 -36.40 27.70
N LYS A 390 -60.62 -36.94 26.94
CA LYS A 390 -61.92 -37.30 27.50
C LYS A 390 -61.79 -38.59 28.33
N PRO A 391 -62.35 -38.67 29.54
CA PRO A 391 -62.36 -39.91 30.30
C PRO A 391 -63.12 -41.00 29.54
N ASN A 392 -62.59 -42.23 29.53
CA ASN A 392 -63.19 -43.37 28.86
C ASN A 392 -64.44 -43.85 29.62
N ILE A 393 -65.63 -43.65 29.05
CA ILE A 393 -66.92 -44.05 29.68
C ILE A 393 -67.34 -45.40 29.11
N VAL A 394 -67.14 -46.48 29.88
CA VAL A 394 -67.69 -47.82 29.56
C VAL A 394 -68.89 -48.10 30.46
N PRO A 395 -70.15 -47.97 29.99
CA PRO A 395 -71.31 -48.39 30.77
C PRO A 395 -71.37 -49.91 30.86
N SER A 396 -71.38 -50.47 32.06
CA SER A 396 -71.65 -51.90 32.28
C SER A 396 -73.10 -52.11 32.71
N ILE A 397 -73.82 -53.00 32.04
CA ILE A 397 -75.15 -53.47 32.46
C ILE A 397 -75.06 -54.91 32.96
N SER A 398 -75.62 -55.19 34.14
CA SER A 398 -75.80 -56.57 34.60
C SER A 398 -77.11 -57.12 34.01
N PRO A 399 -77.13 -58.32 33.39
CA PRO A 399 -78.36 -58.89 32.85
C PRO A 399 -79.37 -59.17 33.97
N VAL A 400 -80.62 -58.76 33.78
CA VAL A 400 -81.75 -59.09 34.66
C VAL A 400 -82.86 -59.70 33.80
N ALA A 401 -83.39 -60.85 34.20
CA ALA A 401 -84.53 -61.48 33.54
C ALA A 401 -85.85 -60.90 34.12
N LEU A 402 -86.80 -60.60 33.23
CA LEU A 402 -88.15 -60.16 33.59
C LEU A 402 -89.14 -61.31 33.41
N ASP A 403 -90.10 -61.39 34.33
CA ASP A 403 -91.31 -62.22 34.28
C ASP A 403 -92.46 -61.38 33.68
N GLU A 404 -93.36 -62.03 32.95
CA GLU A 404 -94.50 -61.49 32.22
C GLU A 404 -95.60 -60.82 33.07
N ASP A 405 -95.49 -60.84 34.41
CA ASP A 405 -96.40 -60.15 35.34
C ASP A 405 -96.06 -58.67 35.66
N GLY A 406 -95.19 -58.01 34.88
CA GLY A 406 -95.06 -56.54 34.88
C GLY A 406 -94.26 -55.93 36.05
N GLY A 407 -93.03 -56.40 36.26
CA GLY A 407 -92.08 -55.81 37.21
C GLY A 407 -91.23 -54.66 36.63
N ALA A 408 -90.84 -53.70 37.47
CA ALA A 408 -89.85 -52.68 37.13
C ALA A 408 -88.42 -53.13 37.50
N VAL A 409 -87.47 -53.00 36.58
CA VAL A 409 -86.03 -53.25 36.85
C VAL A 409 -85.30 -51.92 37.04
N THR A 410 -84.50 -51.84 38.10
CA THR A 410 -83.52 -50.76 38.28
C THR A 410 -82.20 -51.18 37.66
N VAL A 411 -81.74 -50.43 36.65
CA VAL A 411 -80.42 -50.63 36.05
C VAL A 411 -79.44 -49.69 36.74
N ASP A 412 -78.48 -50.26 37.48
CA ASP A 412 -77.34 -49.51 38.00
C ASP A 412 -76.37 -49.24 36.85
N VAL A 413 -76.33 -48.00 36.38
CA VAL A 413 -75.27 -47.52 35.48
C VAL A 413 -74.18 -46.92 36.36
N ARG A 414 -72.98 -47.49 36.31
CA ARG A 414 -71.81 -46.98 37.03
C ARG A 414 -70.76 -46.51 36.04
N LEU A 415 -70.10 -45.41 36.39
CA LEU A 415 -68.84 -45.03 35.75
C LEU A 415 -67.75 -45.96 36.29
N SER A 416 -66.85 -46.42 35.42
CA SER A 416 -65.77 -47.33 35.79
C SER A 416 -64.78 -46.69 36.76
N GLU A 417 -64.66 -45.35 36.76
CA GLU A 417 -63.77 -44.57 37.64
C GLU A 417 -64.38 -43.19 37.99
N ALA A 418 -63.81 -42.52 39.00
CA ALA A 418 -64.26 -41.20 39.45
C ALA A 418 -63.62 -40.08 38.61
N VAL A 419 -64.43 -39.26 37.95
CA VAL A 419 -63.97 -38.10 37.17
C VAL A 419 -64.09 -36.82 38.00
N ALA A 420 -63.00 -36.07 38.13
CA ALA A 420 -63.02 -34.72 38.70
C ALA A 420 -63.38 -33.71 37.61
N PHE A 421 -64.61 -33.21 37.60
CA PHE A 421 -65.03 -32.17 36.66
C PHE A 421 -64.67 -30.77 37.20
N SER A 422 -63.79 -30.03 36.52
CA SER A 422 -63.59 -28.61 36.78
C SER A 422 -64.55 -27.76 35.94
N GLY A 423 -65.77 -27.52 36.44
CA GLY A 423 -66.77 -26.67 35.79
C GLY A 423 -68.21 -27.14 35.99
N THR A 424 -69.20 -26.27 35.70
CA THR A 424 -70.64 -26.56 35.82
C THR A 424 -71.02 -27.85 35.12
N ALA A 425 -71.41 -28.85 35.91
CA ALA A 425 -71.74 -30.23 35.56
C ALA A 425 -72.16 -30.48 34.10
N THR A 426 -71.35 -31.23 33.36
CA THR A 426 -71.72 -31.80 32.07
C THR A 426 -72.75 -32.91 32.29
N LYS A 427 -73.96 -32.77 31.76
CA LYS A 427 -74.97 -33.86 31.74
C LYS A 427 -74.45 -35.00 30.87
N VAL A 428 -74.25 -36.18 31.46
CA VAL A 428 -74.13 -37.43 30.70
C VAL A 428 -75.55 -37.89 30.37
N ASN A 429 -75.93 -37.84 29.10
CA ASN A 429 -77.22 -38.36 28.63
C ASN A 429 -77.05 -39.84 28.26
N PHE A 430 -77.85 -40.71 28.87
CA PHE A 430 -77.97 -42.11 28.46
C PHE A 430 -79.25 -42.24 27.63
N GLU A 431 -79.14 -42.74 26.39
CA GLU A 431 -80.32 -43.15 25.62
C GLU A 431 -80.68 -44.59 25.99
N VAL A 432 -81.90 -44.77 26.51
CA VAL A 432 -82.50 -46.09 26.70
C VAL A 432 -83.36 -46.36 25.48
N SER A 433 -82.95 -47.31 24.65
CA SER A 433 -83.75 -47.81 23.53
C SER A 433 -84.13 -49.26 23.81
N SER A 434 -85.38 -49.61 23.50
CA SER A 434 -85.84 -51.00 23.48
C SER A 434 -85.98 -51.44 22.03
N SER A 435 -85.53 -52.65 21.71
CA SER A 435 -85.82 -53.28 20.42
C SER A 435 -87.27 -53.79 20.33
N ASP A 436 -87.99 -53.81 21.45
CA ASP A 436 -89.39 -54.20 21.56
C ASP A 436 -90.21 -53.02 22.15
N PRO A 437 -91.21 -52.49 21.43
CA PRO A 437 -92.00 -51.35 21.89
C PRO A 437 -93.10 -51.71 22.91
N SER A 438 -93.23 -52.98 23.33
CA SER A 438 -94.23 -53.41 24.34
C SER A 438 -93.83 -53.09 25.78
#